data_AF-A0A357LAM8-F1
#
_entry.id   AF-A0A357LAM8-F1
#
_cell.length_a   1.000
_cell.length_b   1.000
_cell.length_c   1.000
_cell.angle_alpha   90.00
_cell.angle_beta   90.00
_cell.angle_gamma   90.00
#
_symmetry.space_group_name_H-M   'P 1'
#
loop_
_entity.id
_entity.type
_entity.pdbx_description
1 polymer ?
#
loop_
_entity_poly.entity_id
_entity_poly.type
_entity_poly.pdbx_seq_one_letter_code
_entity_poly.pdbx_strand_id
1 'polypeptide(L)'
;MTRRPWRATGIPTVRALTDFERSLLPLPLAAGVDFSAVRIVCRAHNPYAALMRISVVRGARIFWPGAPAEAVSLAARAHLAHELTHVWQYQALKRSGIELLFSRVYRYRLDPARAFLSYGYEQQAAIVEDYVRLCDGGQCR
;
A
#
# COMPACT_ATOMS: atom_id res chain seq x y z
N MET A 1 9.59 30.28 19.98
CA MET A 1 8.61 29.44 19.25
C MET A 1 9.21 28.06 19.01
N THR A 2 9.07 27.17 19.98
CA THR A 2 9.60 25.80 19.93
C THR A 2 8.62 24.90 19.18
N ARG A 3 9.08 24.28 18.09
CA ARG A 3 8.31 23.27 17.34
C ARG A 3 8.06 22.08 18.27
N ARG A 4 6.81 21.88 18.68
CA ARG A 4 6.39 20.70 19.45
C ARG A 4 6.67 19.44 18.61
N PRO A 5 7.38 18.43 19.15
CA PRO A 5 7.53 17.17 18.44
C PRO A 5 6.16 16.50 18.33
N TRP A 6 5.79 16.08 17.11
CA TRP A 6 4.66 15.19 16.88
C TRP A 6 4.91 13.85 17.58
N ARG A 7 4.59 13.76 18.87
CA ARG A 7 4.32 12.49 19.54
C ARG A 7 2.81 12.38 19.65
N ALA A 8 2.20 11.81 18.61
CA ALA A 8 0.85 11.30 18.73
C ALA A 8 0.88 10.08 19.64
N THR A 9 -0.03 10.07 20.60
CA THR A 9 -0.30 9.06 21.61
C THR A 9 -0.47 7.65 21.01
N GLY A 10 0.22 6.66 21.57
CA GLY A 10 -0.19 5.25 21.59
C GLY A 10 -0.13 4.41 20.30
N ILE A 11 0.21 4.97 19.13
CA ILE A 11 0.29 4.17 17.89
C ILE A 11 1.53 3.26 17.95
N PRO A 12 1.39 1.93 17.82
CA PRO A 12 2.53 1.03 17.76
C PRO A 12 3.45 1.40 16.58
N THR A 13 4.76 1.42 16.82
CA THR A 13 5.77 1.66 15.78
C THR A 13 5.69 0.63 14.64
N VAL A 14 5.16 -0.56 14.95
CA VAL A 14 4.87 -1.64 14.02
C VAL A 14 3.53 -2.26 14.40
N ARG A 15 2.63 -2.46 13.43
CA ARG A 15 1.33 -3.12 13.64
C ARG A 15 0.98 -4.10 12.51
N ALA A 16 0.08 -5.03 12.81
CA ALA A 16 -0.58 -5.85 11.80
C ALA A 16 -1.74 -5.07 11.15
N LEU A 17 -2.32 -5.64 10.08
CA LEU A 17 -3.60 -5.17 9.55
C LEU A 17 -4.72 -5.49 10.54
N THR A 18 -5.66 -4.57 10.68
CA THR A 18 -6.88 -4.83 11.45
C THR A 18 -7.85 -5.73 10.67
N ASP A 19 -8.85 -6.30 11.32
CA ASP A 19 -9.90 -7.06 10.63
C ASP A 19 -10.74 -6.17 9.70
N PHE A 20 -10.96 -4.92 10.11
CA PHE A 20 -11.64 -3.92 9.30
C PHE A 20 -10.83 -3.56 8.04
N GLU A 21 -9.52 -3.34 8.17
CA GLU A 21 -8.66 -3.09 7.01
C GLU A 21 -8.70 -4.25 6.01
N ARG A 22 -8.76 -5.49 6.50
CA ARG A 22 -8.85 -6.69 5.66
C ARG A 22 -10.22 -6.83 4.97
N SER A 23 -11.30 -6.50 5.66
CA SER A 23 -12.67 -6.67 5.13
C SER A 23 -13.01 -5.69 4.01
N LEU A 24 -12.27 -4.59 3.89
CA LEU A 24 -12.49 -3.55 2.89
C LEU A 24 -11.59 -3.66 1.65
N LEU A 25 -10.72 -4.67 1.59
CA LEU A 25 -9.87 -4.88 0.43
C LEU A 25 -10.62 -5.58 -0.71
N PRO A 26 -10.27 -5.31 -1.97
CA PRO A 26 -10.80 -6.06 -3.11
C PRO A 26 -10.54 -7.56 -2.93
N LEU A 27 -11.55 -8.40 -3.17
CA LEU A 27 -11.46 -9.86 -2.98
C LEU A 27 -10.25 -10.50 -3.71
N PRO A 28 -9.93 -10.14 -4.96
CA PRO A 28 -8.75 -10.72 -5.63
C PRO A 28 -7.44 -10.39 -4.92
N LEU A 29 -7.30 -9.18 -4.38
CA LEU A 29 -6.11 -8.79 -3.61
C LEU A 29 -6.07 -9.52 -2.26
N ALA A 30 -7.21 -9.59 -1.56
CA ALA A 30 -7.33 -10.27 -0.28
C ALA A 30 -7.02 -11.77 -0.37
N ALA A 31 -7.41 -12.42 -1.47
CA ALA A 31 -7.08 -13.82 -1.72
C ALA A 31 -5.61 -14.05 -2.09
N GLY A 32 -4.91 -13.02 -2.61
CA GLY A 32 -3.53 -13.12 -3.08
C GLY A 32 -2.46 -12.84 -2.03
N VAL A 33 -2.80 -12.22 -0.90
CA VAL A 33 -1.84 -11.78 0.11
C VAL A 33 -1.96 -12.60 1.39
N ASP A 34 -0.85 -13.16 1.86
CA ASP A 34 -0.75 -13.67 3.24
C ASP A 34 -0.63 -12.49 4.22
N PHE A 35 -1.76 -12.09 4.80
CA PHE A 35 -1.83 -11.00 5.77
C PHE A 35 -1.16 -11.30 7.10
N SER A 36 -0.95 -12.58 7.46
CA SER A 36 -0.34 -12.94 8.74
C SER A 36 1.12 -12.46 8.84
N ALA A 37 1.80 -12.38 7.68
CA ALA A 37 3.16 -11.88 7.55
C ALA A 37 3.24 -10.34 7.46
N VAL A 38 2.15 -9.65 7.13
CA VAL A 38 2.19 -8.21 6.81
C VAL A 38 2.35 -7.35 8.04
N ARG A 39 3.29 -6.40 7.97
CA ARG A 39 3.51 -5.41 9.04
C ARG A 39 3.56 -4.00 8.47
N ILE A 40 2.71 -3.13 9.01
CA ILE A 40 2.78 -1.68 8.79
C ILE A 40 3.77 -1.12 9.80
N VAL A 41 4.82 -0.50 9.30
CA VAL A 41 5.90 0.11 10.07
C VAL A 41 5.72 1.62 9.98
N CYS A 42 5.34 2.26 11.09
CA CYS A 42 4.95 3.67 11.19
C CYS A 42 6.16 4.62 11.14
N ARG A 43 7.07 4.41 10.19
CA ARG A 43 8.25 5.24 9.92
C ARG A 43 8.68 5.08 8.47
N ALA A 44 9.48 6.02 8.00
CA ALA A 44 10.14 5.89 6.70
C ALA A 44 11.18 4.75 6.69
N HIS A 45 11.37 4.16 5.50
CA HIS A 45 12.39 3.14 5.27
C HIS A 45 13.81 3.70 5.33
N ASN A 46 14.04 4.89 4.75
CA ASN A 46 15.33 5.57 4.70
C ASN A 46 15.16 7.11 4.71
N PRO A 47 16.24 7.89 4.85
CA PRO A 47 16.15 9.36 4.94
C PRO A 47 15.52 10.04 3.72
N TYR A 48 15.74 9.51 2.51
CA TYR A 48 15.13 10.04 1.29
C TYR A 48 13.60 9.86 1.31
N ALA A 49 13.12 8.66 1.67
CA ALA A 49 11.70 8.39 1.83
C ALA A 49 11.07 9.24 2.94
N ALA A 50 11.83 9.54 4.00
CA ALA A 50 11.38 10.44 5.07
C ALA A 50 11.21 11.88 4.56
N LEU A 51 12.20 12.39 3.81
CA LEU A 51 12.18 13.72 3.23
C LEU A 51 11.01 13.88 2.25
N MET A 52 10.83 12.90 1.37
CA MET A 52 9.78 12.93 0.35
C MET A 52 8.40 12.48 0.87
N ARG A 53 8.31 12.01 2.12
CA ARG A 53 7.10 11.45 2.74
C ARG A 53 6.47 10.31 1.90
N ILE A 54 7.31 9.45 1.34
CA ILE A 54 6.91 8.34 0.48
C ILE A 54 6.86 7.04 1.28
N SER A 55 5.82 6.25 1.03
CA SER A 55 5.70 4.88 1.53
C SER A 55 6.54 3.90 0.71
N VAL A 56 7.10 2.89 1.35
CA VAL A 56 7.98 1.91 0.70
C VAL A 56 7.66 0.51 1.19
N VAL A 57 7.50 -0.44 0.26
CA VAL A 57 7.33 -1.87 0.59
C VAL A 57 8.63 -2.66 0.43
N ARG A 58 8.95 -3.47 1.44
CA ARG A 58 10.06 -4.44 1.41
C ARG A 58 9.57 -5.80 1.92
N GLY A 59 9.28 -6.70 0.98
CA GLY A 59 8.65 -7.99 1.31
C GLY A 59 7.25 -7.76 1.90
N ALA A 60 7.00 -8.30 3.09
CA ALA A 60 5.73 -8.11 3.79
C ALA A 60 5.69 -6.84 4.69
N ARG A 61 6.72 -5.99 4.65
CA ARG A 61 6.77 -4.77 5.48
C ARG A 61 6.43 -3.53 4.66
N ILE A 62 5.43 -2.78 5.10
CA ILE A 62 5.02 -1.50 4.53
C ILE A 62 5.56 -0.40 5.44
N PHE A 63 6.55 0.36 4.97
CA PHE A 63 7.08 1.53 5.66
C PHE A 63 6.24 2.74 5.28
N TRP A 64 5.32 3.14 6.15
CA TRP A 64 4.36 4.22 5.89
C TRP A 64 4.58 5.35 6.92
N PRO A 65 5.29 6.43 6.53
CA PRO A 65 5.48 7.60 7.37
C PRO A 65 4.13 8.26 7.70
N GLY A 66 3.76 8.30 8.98
CA GLY A 66 2.48 8.87 9.40
C GLY A 66 1.27 7.96 9.13
N ALA A 67 1.48 6.65 9.04
CA ALA A 67 0.38 5.68 8.99
C ALA A 67 -0.61 5.91 10.13
N PRO A 68 -1.93 5.88 9.84
CA PRO A 68 -2.93 5.94 10.90
C PRO A 68 -2.93 4.64 11.71
N ALA A 69 -3.52 4.70 12.92
CA ALA A 69 -3.78 3.51 13.72
C ALA A 69 -4.62 2.47 12.96
N GLU A 70 -5.53 2.95 12.12
CA GLU A 70 -6.37 2.17 11.22
C GLU A 70 -6.72 3.01 9.98
N ALA A 71 -6.70 2.42 8.78
CA ALA A 71 -7.02 3.09 7.53
C ALA A 71 -8.54 3.27 7.35
N VAL A 72 -9.15 4.19 8.10
CA VAL A 72 -10.62 4.44 8.03
C VAL A 72 -11.01 5.31 6.83
N SER A 73 -10.21 6.33 6.50
CA SER A 73 -10.53 7.25 5.40
C SER A 73 -10.34 6.57 4.04
N LEU A 74 -11.13 6.97 3.04
CA LEU A 74 -11.01 6.45 1.67
C LEU A 74 -9.58 6.60 1.13
N ALA A 75 -8.95 7.75 1.37
CA ALA A 75 -7.56 7.99 0.96
C ALA A 75 -6.58 7.00 1.64
N ALA A 76 -6.73 6.75 2.94
CA ALA A 76 -5.87 5.80 3.65
C ALA A 76 -6.12 4.36 3.19
N ARG A 77 -7.37 3.98 2.91
CA ARG A 77 -7.71 2.64 2.38
C ARG A 77 -7.15 2.40 0.99
N ALA A 78 -7.31 3.37 0.09
CA ALA A 78 -6.75 3.31 -1.25
C ALA A 78 -5.22 3.21 -1.20
N HIS A 79 -4.57 4.06 -0.38
CA HIS A 79 -3.13 4.00 -0.15
C HIS A 79 -2.71 2.62 0.38
N LEU A 80 -3.42 2.08 1.36
CA LEU A 80 -3.12 0.75 1.90
C LEU A 80 -3.24 -0.35 0.82
N ALA A 81 -4.27 -0.31 -0.03
CA ALA A 81 -4.44 -1.26 -1.12
C ALA A 81 -3.32 -1.16 -2.18
N HIS A 82 -2.84 0.06 -2.46
CA HIS A 82 -1.66 0.30 -3.29
C HIS A 82 -0.44 -0.45 -2.74
N GLU A 83 -0.10 -0.21 -1.47
CA GLU A 83 1.07 -0.82 -0.83
C GLU A 83 0.91 -2.35 -0.71
N LEU A 84 -0.29 -2.85 -0.45
CA LEU A 84 -0.55 -4.29 -0.42
C LEU A 84 -0.42 -4.96 -1.79
N THR A 85 -0.65 -4.22 -2.88
CA THR A 85 -0.36 -4.72 -4.23
C THR A 85 1.14 -4.97 -4.39
N HIS A 86 2.00 -4.12 -3.81
CA HIS A 86 3.44 -4.40 -3.78
C HIS A 86 3.80 -5.59 -2.90
N VAL A 87 3.15 -5.75 -1.74
CA VAL A 87 3.33 -6.95 -0.92
C VAL A 87 2.97 -8.21 -1.70
N TRP A 88 1.84 -8.20 -2.40
CA TRP A 88 1.43 -9.28 -3.29
C TRP A 88 2.48 -9.55 -4.38
N GLN A 89 3.03 -8.52 -5.01
CA GLN A 89 4.10 -8.68 -6.01
C GLN A 89 5.35 -9.35 -5.42
N TYR A 90 5.73 -9.03 -4.17
CA TYR A 90 6.80 -9.74 -3.47
C TYR A 90 6.46 -11.22 -3.23
N GLN A 91 5.25 -11.49 -2.73
CA GLN A 91 4.82 -12.84 -2.33
C GLN A 91 4.56 -13.76 -3.54
N ALA A 92 3.74 -13.32 -4.49
CA ALA A 92 3.27 -14.12 -5.61
C ALA A 92 4.24 -14.13 -6.79
N LEU A 93 4.86 -12.98 -7.11
CA LEU A 93 5.74 -12.85 -8.27
C LEU A 93 7.23 -13.04 -7.91
N LYS A 94 7.55 -13.28 -6.63
CA LYS A 94 8.91 -13.45 -6.08
C LYS A 94 9.88 -12.33 -6.48
N ARG A 95 9.37 -11.09 -6.57
CA ARG A 95 10.15 -9.95 -7.06
C ARG A 95 11.10 -9.38 -6.02
N SER A 96 12.21 -8.83 -6.51
CA SER A 96 13.18 -8.12 -5.69
C SER A 96 12.77 -6.65 -5.55
N GLY A 97 13.19 -5.99 -4.46
CA GLY A 97 12.81 -4.59 -4.22
C GLY A 97 13.42 -3.58 -5.20
N ILE A 98 14.43 -3.99 -5.95
CA ILE A 98 15.08 -3.16 -6.96
C ILE A 98 14.16 -3.03 -8.19
N GLU A 99 13.50 -4.11 -8.60
CA GLU A 99 12.57 -4.12 -9.75
C GLU A 99 11.36 -3.20 -9.53
N LEU A 100 10.86 -3.13 -8.30
CA LEU A 100 9.76 -2.23 -7.94
C LEU A 100 10.19 -0.75 -7.99
N LEU A 101 11.37 -0.45 -7.43
CA LEU A 101 11.92 0.92 -7.36
C LEU A 101 12.17 1.57 -8.74
N PHE A 102 12.47 0.79 -9.77
CA PHE A 102 12.74 1.28 -11.13
C PHE A 102 11.48 1.38 -12.00
N SER A 103 10.31 0.97 -11.51
CA SER A 103 9.06 0.92 -12.29
C SER A 103 8.10 2.10 -12.02
N ARG A 104 8.62 3.26 -11.60
CA ARG A 104 7.89 4.47 -11.13
C ARG A 104 7.13 5.25 -12.21
N VAL A 105 6.46 4.56 -13.12
CA VAL A 105 5.53 5.15 -14.08
C VAL A 105 4.12 4.97 -13.53
N TYR A 106 3.58 6.00 -12.88
CA TYR A 106 2.23 5.97 -12.33
C TYR A 106 1.14 6.16 -13.38
N ARG A 107 1.46 6.82 -14.50
CA ARG A 107 0.49 7.05 -15.58
C ARG A 107 0.22 5.75 -16.30
N TYR A 108 -1.05 5.38 -16.41
CA TYR A 108 -1.50 4.25 -17.21
C TYR A 108 -2.75 4.63 -18.00
N ARG A 109 -3.06 3.83 -19.01
CA ARG A 109 -4.34 3.85 -19.71
C ARG A 109 -4.87 2.43 -19.72
N LEU A 110 -6.09 2.24 -19.26
CA LEU A 110 -6.75 0.94 -19.32
C LEU A 110 -6.97 0.56 -20.78
N ASP A 111 -6.56 -0.66 -21.10
CA ASP A 111 -6.76 -1.32 -22.38
C ASP A 111 -7.45 -2.66 -22.10
N PRO A 112 -8.68 -2.88 -22.60
CA PRO A 112 -9.42 -4.13 -22.41
C PRO A 112 -8.72 -5.37 -22.98
N ALA A 113 -7.84 -5.21 -23.97
CA ALA A 113 -7.05 -6.31 -24.54
C ALA A 113 -5.82 -6.66 -23.69
N ARG A 114 -5.49 -5.81 -22.71
CA ARG A 114 -4.26 -5.90 -21.92
C ARG A 114 -4.54 -6.53 -20.55
N ALA A 115 -3.92 -7.67 -20.29
CA ALA A 115 -3.99 -8.33 -18.98
C ALA A 115 -3.30 -7.50 -17.88
N PHE A 116 -3.81 -7.57 -16.65
CA PHE A 116 -3.28 -6.85 -15.48
C PHE A 116 -1.76 -7.02 -15.27
N LEU A 117 -1.26 -8.25 -15.39
CA LEU A 117 0.17 -8.56 -15.19
C LEU A 117 1.11 -7.92 -16.22
N SER A 118 0.58 -7.44 -17.34
CA SER A 118 1.41 -6.79 -18.36
C SER A 118 1.64 -5.31 -18.09
N TYR A 119 0.91 -4.70 -17.15
CA TYR A 119 1.16 -3.33 -16.70
C TYR A 119 2.41 -3.27 -15.81
N GLY A 120 3.09 -2.12 -15.76
CA GLY A 120 4.20 -1.90 -14.83
C GLY A 120 3.75 -2.04 -13.38
N TYR A 121 4.65 -2.35 -12.44
CA TYR A 121 4.25 -2.68 -11.07
C TYR A 121 3.57 -1.53 -10.33
N GLU A 122 4.03 -0.30 -10.53
CA GLU A 122 3.38 0.90 -9.97
C GLU A 122 2.07 1.20 -10.68
N GLN A 123 1.93 0.84 -11.96
CA GLN A 123 0.64 0.94 -12.68
C GLN A 123 -0.36 -0.08 -12.14
N GLN A 124 0.08 -1.31 -11.86
CA GLN A 124 -0.75 -2.34 -11.22
C GLN A 124 -1.26 -1.85 -9.86
N ALA A 125 -0.37 -1.28 -9.02
CA ALA A 125 -0.74 -0.73 -7.73
C ALA A 125 -1.68 0.48 -7.86
N ALA A 126 -1.43 1.39 -8.81
CA ALA A 126 -2.29 2.53 -9.10
C ALA A 126 -3.69 2.10 -9.61
N ILE A 127 -3.77 1.06 -10.44
CA ILE A 127 -5.06 0.50 -10.90
C ILE A 127 -5.89 0.00 -9.70
N VAL A 128 -5.25 -0.71 -8.77
CA VAL A 128 -5.93 -1.24 -7.56
C VAL A 128 -6.33 -0.11 -6.61
N GLU A 129 -5.46 0.88 -6.45
CA GLU A 129 -5.73 2.08 -5.66
C GLU A 129 -6.95 2.86 -6.21
N ASP A 130 -6.98 3.07 -7.52
CA ASP A 130 -8.08 3.77 -8.19
C ASP A 130 -9.36 2.94 -8.18
N TYR A 131 -9.28 1.61 -8.29
CA TYR A 131 -10.43 0.73 -8.04
C TYR A 131 -11.02 1.00 -6.65
N VAL A 132 -10.21 1.01 -5.59
CA VAL A 132 -10.72 1.28 -4.22
C VAL A 132 -11.34 2.68 -4.11
N ARG A 133 -10.78 3.69 -4.77
CA ARG A 133 -11.35 5.05 -4.80
C ARG A 133 -12.70 5.11 -5.52
N LEU A 134 -12.80 4.48 -6.69
CA LEU A 134 -14.00 4.49 -7.53
C LEU A 134 -15.15 3.72 -6.89
N CYS A 135 -14.83 2.69 -6.13
CA CYS A 135 -15.81 1.87 -5.43
C CYS A 135 -16.31 2.49 -4.11
N ASP A 136 -16.01 3.76 -3.83
CA ASP A 136 -16.36 4.51 -2.62
C ASP A 136 -16.12 3.75 -1.29
N GLY A 137 -15.14 2.84 -1.27
CA GLY A 137 -14.95 1.90 -0.16
C GLY A 137 -16.17 1.04 0.20
N GLY A 138 -17.13 0.88 -0.72
CA GLY A 138 -18.37 0.12 -0.59
C GLY A 138 -18.89 -0.41 -1.94
N GLN A 139 -18.81 -1.73 -2.11
CA GLN A 139 -19.41 -2.58 -3.15
C GLN A 139 -19.20 -2.17 -4.62
N CYS A 140 -17.96 -2.29 -5.09
CA CYS A 140 -17.76 -2.99 -6.36
C CYS A 140 -17.67 -4.48 -6.06
N ARG A 141 -18.69 -5.24 -6.48
CA ARG A 141 -18.65 -6.69 -6.53
C ARG A 141 -18.26 -7.14 -7.92
#